data_AF-A0A967M743-F1
#
_entry.id   AF-A0A967M743-F1
#
_cell.length_a   1.000
_cell.length_b   1.000
_cell.length_c   1.000
_cell.angle_alpha   90.00
_cell.angle_beta   90.00
_cell.angle_gamma   90.00
#
_symmetry.space_group_name_H-M   'P 1'
#
loop_
_entity.id
_entity.type
_entity.pdbx_description
1 polymer ?
#
loop_
_entity_poly.entity_id
_entity_poly.type
_entity_poly.pdbx_seq_one_letter_code
_entity_poly.pdbx_strand_id
1 'polypeptide(L)'
;VLNTLAAVAVGMELELPFNVVAEGLNEFGGVQRRFQVKYDRNDIMVVDDYGHHPVEIKATLSAACSGWEKRVVAVFQPHRYSRT
;
A
#
# COMPACT_ATOMS: atom_id res chain seq x y z
N VAL A 1 8.02 1.72 1.47
CA VAL A 1 9.34 2.22 1.91
C VAL A 1 9.26 3.62 2.53
N LEU A 2 8.85 4.67 1.80
CA LEU A 2 8.89 6.05 2.33
C LEU A 2 8.07 6.26 3.61
N ASN A 3 6.83 5.75 3.67
CA ASN A 3 6.00 5.85 4.88
C ASN A 3 6.64 5.13 6.08
N THR A 4 7.25 3.97 5.84
CA THR A 4 7.98 3.20 6.85
C THR A 4 9.18 3.99 7.36
N LEU A 5 9.98 4.57 6.46
CA LEU A 5 11.14 5.38 6.83
C LEU A 5 10.73 6.61 7.65
N ALA A 6 9.64 7.28 7.27
CA ALA A 6 9.10 8.40 8.04
C ALA A 6 8.66 7.96 9.45
N ALA A 7 7.98 6.81 9.57
CA ALA A 7 7.59 6.25 10.88
C ALA A 7 8.80 5.90 11.74
N VAL A 8 9.85 5.31 11.15
CA VAL A 8 11.12 5.04 11.85
C VAL A 8 11.77 6.32 12.34
N ALA A 9 11.88 7.34 11.47
CA ALA A 9 12.48 8.62 11.83
C ALA A 9 11.76 9.28 13.01
N VAL A 10 10.42 9.29 12.99
CA VAL A 10 9.62 9.82 14.11
C VAL A 10 9.80 8.98 15.37
N GLY A 11 9.82 7.65 15.26
CA GLY A 11 10.04 6.78 16.43
C GLY A 11 11.40 7.02 17.08
N MET A 12 12.45 7.23 16.28
CA MET A 12 13.79 7.56 16.77
C MET A 12 13.84 8.94 17.44
N GLU A 13 13.16 9.95 16.87
CA GLU A 13 13.05 11.30 17.48
C GLU A 13 12.33 11.27 18.84
N LEU A 14 11.39 10.33 19.02
CA LEU A 14 10.70 10.07 20.28
C LEU A 14 11.47 9.12 21.22
N GLU A 15 12.75 8.88 20.94
CA GLU A 15 13.65 8.02 21.72
C GLU A 15 13.15 6.57 21.89
N LEU A 16 12.32 6.07 20.97
CA LEU A 16 11.94 4.67 20.97
C LEU A 16 13.15 3.81 20.57
N PRO A 17 13.44 2.72 21.30
CA PRO A 17 14.45 1.77 20.88
C PRO A 17 14.13 1.22 19.49
N PHE A 18 15.12 1.15 18.62
CA PHE A 18 14.93 0.71 17.22
C PHE A 18 14.26 -0.67 17.13
N ASN A 19 14.58 -1.59 18.05
CA ASN A 19 13.97 -2.92 18.09
C ASN A 19 12.45 -2.86 18.32
N VAL A 20 11.96 -1.90 19.11
CA VAL A 20 10.51 -1.71 19.35
C VAL A 20 9.83 -1.22 18.08
N VAL A 21 10.44 -0.25 17.38
CA VAL A 21 9.92 0.24 16.10
C VAL A 21 9.92 -0.86 15.04
N ALA A 22 11.01 -1.62 14.96
CA ALA A 22 11.16 -2.72 14.02
C ALA A 22 10.13 -3.83 14.27
N GLU A 23 9.88 -4.19 15.52
CA GLU A 23 8.86 -5.16 15.92
C GLU A 23 7.46 -4.69 15.51
N GLY A 24 7.09 -3.44 15.80
CA GLY A 24 5.81 -2.87 15.39
C GLY A 24 5.62 -2.82 13.87
N LEU A 25 6.69 -2.58 13.11
CA LEU A 25 6.66 -2.66 11.65
C LEU A 25 6.53 -4.08 11.11
N ASN A 26 7.13 -5.06 11.79
CA ASN A 26 7.04 -6.47 11.43
C ASN A 26 5.61 -7.03 11.66
N GLU A 27 4.92 -6.53 12.69
CA GLU A 27 3.53 -6.89 13.01
C GLU A 27 2.49 -6.10 12.19
N PHE A 28 2.92 -5.12 11.40
CA PHE A 28 2.01 -4.26 10.66
C PHE A 28 1.27 -5.04 9.56
N GLY A 29 0.01 -5.39 9.85
CA GLY A 29 -0.89 -6.10 8.93
C GLY A 29 -1.46 -5.28 7.76
N GLY A 30 -0.96 -4.07 7.54
CA GLY A 30 -1.45 -3.15 6.52
C GLY A 30 -2.64 -2.30 6.98
N VAL A 31 -3.17 -1.52 6.04
CA VAL A 31 -4.34 -0.66 6.27
C VAL A 31 -5.45 -1.08 5.31
N GLN A 32 -6.68 -1.05 5.79
CA GLN A 32 -7.85 -1.37 4.97
C GLN A 32 -7.85 -0.49 3.71
N ARG A 33 -8.06 -1.12 2.54
CA ARG A 33 -8.06 -0.45 1.23
C ARG A 33 -6.74 0.25 0.88
N ARG A 34 -5.59 -0.20 1.39
CA ARG A 34 -4.27 0.21 0.89
C ARG A 34 -3.50 -1.02 0.45
N PHE A 35 -3.50 -1.27 -0.86
CA PHE A 35 -3.04 -2.51 -1.48
C PHE A 35 -3.54 -3.77 -0.75
N GLN A 36 -4.83 -3.80 -0.42
CA GLN A 36 -5.41 -4.88 0.39
C GLN A 36 -5.74 -6.08 -0.50
N VAL A 37 -5.06 -7.21 -0.31
CA VAL A 37 -5.43 -8.48 -0.96
C VAL A 37 -6.73 -9.00 -0.34
N LYS A 38 -7.80 -9.03 -1.14
CA LYS A 38 -9.14 -9.53 -0.74
C LYS A 38 -9.33 -11.00 -1.11
N TYR A 39 -8.63 -11.46 -2.13
CA TYR A 39 -8.71 -12.81 -2.66
C TYR A 39 -7.39 -13.17 -3.34
N ASP A 40 -6.90 -14.39 -3.13
CA ASP A 40 -5.71 -14.93 -3.79
C ASP A 40 -5.80 -16.45 -3.87
N ARG A 41 -6.53 -16.96 -4.88
CA ARG A 41 -6.71 -18.40 -5.16
C ARG A 41 -7.00 -18.61 -6.64
N ASN A 42 -6.88 -19.85 -7.11
CA ASN A 42 -7.21 -20.23 -8.50
C ASN A 42 -6.51 -19.33 -9.55
N ASP A 43 -5.25 -18.97 -9.25
CA ASP A 43 -4.42 -18.05 -10.03
C ASP A 43 -4.95 -16.60 -10.16
N ILE A 44 -6.04 -16.27 -9.47
CA ILE A 44 -6.65 -14.93 -9.47
C ILE A 44 -6.33 -14.24 -8.15
N MET A 45 -5.79 -13.02 -8.25
CA MET A 45 -5.61 -12.11 -7.12
C MET A 45 -6.51 -10.89 -7.28
N VAL A 46 -7.27 -10.56 -6.23
CA VAL A 46 -8.10 -9.34 -6.17
C VAL A 46 -7.52 -8.43 -5.09
N VAL A 47 -7.14 -7.23 -5.51
CA VAL A 47 -6.59 -6.18 -4.64
C VAL A 47 -7.58 -5.01 -4.59
N ASP A 48 -7.86 -4.50 -3.40
CA ASP A 48 -8.63 -3.29 -3.15
C ASP A 48 -7.69 -2.15 -2.71
N ASP A 49 -7.79 -1.01 -3.38
CA ASP A 49 -6.98 0.18 -3.09
C ASP A 49 -7.83 1.46 -3.13
N TYR A 50 -7.59 2.35 -2.17
CA TYR A 50 -8.28 3.63 -2.01
C TYR A 50 -7.73 4.74 -2.90
N GLY A 51 -6.58 4.51 -3.54
CA GLY A 51 -5.91 5.49 -4.40
C GLY A 51 -6.87 6.04 -5.44
N HIS A 52 -7.09 7.34 -5.40
CA HIS A 52 -7.98 8.04 -6.33
C HIS A 52 -7.31 9.26 -6.94
N HIS A 53 -6.20 9.72 -6.37
CA HIS A 53 -5.34 10.71 -7.00
C HIS A 53 -4.39 10.04 -8.01
N PRO A 54 -4.05 10.67 -9.15
CA PRO A 54 -3.18 10.07 -10.18
C PRO A 54 -1.86 9.48 -9.65
N VAL A 55 -1.24 10.16 -8.69
CA VAL A 55 0.01 9.70 -8.04
C VAL A 55 -0.22 8.39 -7.25
N GLU A 56 -1.33 8.29 -6.53
CA GLU A 56 -1.66 7.08 -5.76
C GLU A 56 -1.94 5.90 -6.70
N ILE A 57 -2.72 6.13 -7.75
CA ILE A 57 -3.04 5.11 -8.76
C ILE A 57 -1.76 4.59 -9.43
N LYS A 58 -0.84 5.50 -9.78
CA LYS A 58 0.46 5.12 -10.36
C LYS A 58 1.30 4.27 -9.40
N ALA A 59 1.32 4.61 -8.12
CA ALA A 59 2.03 3.82 -7.11
C ALA A 59 1.42 2.42 -6.96
N THR A 60 0.09 2.31 -6.91
CA THR A 60 -0.63 1.04 -6.81
C THR A 60 -0.36 0.15 -8.04
N LEU A 61 -0.47 0.70 -9.26
CA LEU A 61 -0.19 -0.06 -10.48
C LEU A 61 1.27 -0.49 -10.59
N SER A 62 2.21 0.38 -10.20
CA SER A 62 3.64 0.04 -10.20
C SER A 62 3.95 -1.10 -9.23
N ALA A 63 3.33 -1.11 -8.05
CA ALA A 63 3.49 -2.19 -7.08
C ALA A 63 2.90 -3.51 -7.62
N ALA A 64 1.72 -3.48 -8.24
CA ALA A 64 1.10 -4.66 -8.83
C ALA A 64 1.94 -5.26 -9.98
N CYS A 65 2.44 -4.43 -10.90
CA CYS A 65 3.25 -4.89 -12.02
C CYS A 65 4.63 -5.43 -11.62
N SER A 66 5.19 -4.97 -10.50
CA SER A 66 6.53 -5.40 -10.05
C SER A 66 6.51 -6.54 -9.04
N GLY A 67 5.42 -6.70 -8.28
CA GLY A 67 5.32 -7.74 -7.26
C GLY A 67 4.90 -9.11 -7.79
N TRP A 68 4.24 -9.17 -8.96
CA TRP A 68 3.69 -10.41 -9.50
C TRP A 68 3.81 -10.49 -11.02
N GLU A 69 4.23 -11.65 -11.52
CA GLU A 69 4.24 -11.98 -12.95
C GLU A 69 2.82 -12.39 -13.42
N LYS A 70 1.85 -11.47 -13.26
CA LYS A 70 0.44 -11.66 -13.61
C LYS A 70 -0.07 -10.53 -14.49
N ARG A 71 -1.12 -10.81 -15.28
CA ARG A 71 -1.83 -9.76 -16.03
C ARG A 71 -2.55 -8.83 -15.05
N VAL A 72 -2.18 -7.55 -15.07
CA VAL A 72 -2.84 -6.52 -14.25
C VAL A 72 -4.08 -6.00 -14.97
N VAL A 73 -5.22 -6.01 -14.27
CA VAL A 73 -6.50 -5.45 -14.73
C VAL A 73 -6.97 -4.41 -13.72
N ALA A 74 -7.15 -3.17 -14.17
CA ALA A 74 -7.61 -2.08 -13.31
C ALA A 74 -9.12 -1.83 -13.50
N VAL A 75 -9.86 -1.83 -12.39
CA VAL A 75 -11.25 -1.36 -12.33
C VAL A 75 -11.23 -0.06 -11.53
N PHE A 76 -11.50 1.06 -12.20
CA PHE A 76 -11.35 2.39 -11.62
C PHE A 76 -12.69 3.13 -11.55
N GLN A 77 -12.97 3.71 -10.37
CA GLN A 77 -14.09 4.63 -10.16
C GLN A 77 -13.55 6.03 -9.86
N PRO A 78 -13.74 7.01 -10.76
CA PRO A 78 -13.33 8.39 -10.50
C PRO A 78 -14.01 8.95 -9.25
N HIS A 79 -13.24 9.62 -8.40
CA HIS A 79 -13.75 10.19 -7.16
C HIS A 79 -13.93 11.71 -7.27
N ARG A 80 -15.19 12.12 -7.50
CA ARG A 80 -15.68 13.50 -7.71
C ARG A 80 -15.38 14.05 -9.11
N TYR A 81 -16.32 14.83 -9.67
CA TYR A 81 -16.20 15.45 -10.99
C TYR A 81 -15.10 16.51 -11.09
N SER A 82 -14.86 17.28 -10.02
CA SER A 82 -13.95 18.43 -10.03
C SER A 82 -12.49 18.09 -9.69
N ARG A 83 -12.16 16.81 -9.59
CA ARG A 83 -10.85 16.33 -9.16
C ARG A 83 -10.21 15.52 -10.30
N THR A 84 -9.70 16.23 -11.30
CA THR A 84 -8.82 15.74 -12.37
C THR A 84 -7.53 16.53 -12.37
#